data_AF-A0A1Y3TLB3-F1
#
_entry.id   AF-A0A1Y3TLB3-F1
#
_cell.length_a   1.000
_cell.length_b   1.000
_cell.length_c   1.000
_cell.angle_alpha   90.00
_cell.angle_beta   90.00
_cell.angle_gamma   90.00
#
_symmetry.space_group_name_H-M   'P 1'
#
loop_
_entity.id
_entity.type
_entity.pdbx_description
1 polymer ?
#
loop_
_entity_poly.entity_id
_entity_poly.type
_entity_poly.pdbx_seq_one_letter_code
_entity_poly.pdbx_strand_id
1 'polypeptide(L)'
;MKRILMIGNGFDIAHGLYTKYINFYEFCMVFHNKDVEDIDESFRERIYHEFIECGFKKSAVNVILKENIISDELLRKMIDICKNNYWLNCIQKRQSLKDPHWCDIEGIIAQEIAKIVYISKHYKNKHMRSIRGKEENDEIVNMFIYIGSHSKKASLRLAIGEIKEKLLLDLNELTWLLCCYLSKFLNHTKTRYEFFKSLNIDYVINFNYTDTYSKLYNKNIPTHFIHGNVQKNIDEQFQMVFGIGDKINDAEDNYEFIEFQKYYQRIIYKTGNEYIEWLSHKEEIIEIIIFGHSINEVDGDIIKKISLRDKTRIYIYYYEQEALNGIVANLTKILGKDIMIDYTNINKIQFRENNLKDEFIVKDKQKAEQISSMTIK
;
A
#
# COMPACT_ATOMS: atom_id res chain seq x y z
N MET A 1 -23.78 19.56 -3.38
CA MET A 1 -22.38 19.44 -3.82
C MET A 1 -21.66 18.71 -2.71
N LYS A 2 -21.10 17.54 -3.00
CA LYS A 2 -20.38 16.71 -2.02
C LYS A 2 -18.89 16.90 -2.14
N ARG A 3 -18.18 16.84 -1.03
CA ARG A 3 -16.72 16.86 -0.95
C ARG A 3 -16.21 15.55 -0.39
N ILE A 4 -15.41 14.87 -1.20
CA ILE A 4 -14.74 13.63 -0.84
C ILE A 4 -13.26 13.93 -0.68
N LEU A 5 -12.72 13.62 0.49
CA LEU A 5 -11.29 13.65 0.72
C LEU A 5 -10.69 12.28 0.37
N MET A 6 -9.67 12.28 -0.47
CA MET A 6 -8.94 11.07 -0.86
C MET A 6 -7.52 11.13 -0.32
N ILE A 7 -7.16 10.17 0.52
CA ILE A 7 -5.88 10.13 1.24
C ILE A 7 -5.21 8.78 1.11
N GLY A 8 -3.88 8.81 1.11
CA GLY A 8 -2.97 7.67 1.02
C GLY A 8 -1.71 7.97 1.84
N ASN A 9 -0.64 7.19 1.65
CA ASN A 9 0.40 7.08 2.68
C ASN A 9 1.13 8.41 2.97
N GLY A 10 1.22 9.28 1.95
CA GLY A 10 1.76 10.63 2.10
C GLY A 10 1.00 11.47 3.14
N PHE A 11 -0.29 11.22 3.36
CA PHE A 11 -1.08 11.86 4.41
C PHE A 11 -0.57 11.45 5.80
N ASP A 12 -0.44 10.15 6.08
CA ASP A 12 0.04 9.65 7.38
C ASP A 12 1.46 10.17 7.68
N ILE A 13 2.34 10.16 6.67
CA ILE A 13 3.70 10.67 6.77
C ILE A 13 3.72 12.17 7.09
N ALA A 14 2.88 12.98 6.44
CA ALA A 14 2.77 14.40 6.74
C ALA A 14 2.29 14.64 8.18
N HIS A 15 1.44 13.77 8.72
CA HIS A 15 0.99 13.83 10.12
C HIS A 15 2.02 13.25 11.11
N GLY A 16 3.19 12.86 10.60
CA GLY A 16 4.33 12.39 11.37
C GLY A 16 4.18 10.95 11.86
N LEU A 17 3.38 10.12 11.19
CA LEU A 17 3.33 8.69 11.40
C LEU A 17 4.41 8.01 10.55
N TYR A 18 5.05 6.98 11.11
CA TYR A 18 6.16 6.28 10.47
C TYR A 18 5.60 5.14 9.61
N THR A 19 4.86 5.48 8.55
CA THR A 19 4.13 4.50 7.72
C THR A 19 4.83 4.19 6.40
N LYS A 20 6.07 4.64 6.21
CA LYS A 20 6.87 4.27 5.03
C LYS A 20 7.28 2.79 5.13
N TYR A 21 7.41 2.12 3.99
CA TYR A 21 7.91 0.73 3.97
C TYR A 21 9.31 0.58 4.56
N ILE A 22 10.17 1.61 4.48
CA ILE A 22 11.46 1.61 5.18
C ILE A 22 11.30 1.45 6.70
N ASN A 23 10.29 2.08 7.32
CA ASN A 23 10.10 1.99 8.76
C ASN A 23 9.56 0.62 9.17
N PHE A 24 8.72 0.01 8.34
CA PHE A 24 8.27 -1.36 8.53
C PHE A 24 9.42 -2.35 8.37
N TYR A 25 10.29 -2.15 7.38
CA TYR A 25 11.48 -2.98 7.20
C TYR A 25 12.46 -2.89 8.37
N GLU A 26 12.77 -1.68 8.85
CA GLU A 26 13.60 -1.45 10.04
C GLU A 26 13.02 -2.19 11.26
N PHE A 27 11.70 -2.18 11.42
CA PHE A 27 11.01 -2.95 12.44
C PHE A 27 11.24 -4.47 12.30
N CYS A 28 11.14 -5.03 11.10
CA CYS A 28 11.40 -6.45 10.86
C CYS A 28 12.86 -6.82 11.15
N MET A 29 13.81 -5.93 10.86
CA MET A 29 15.24 -6.23 11.02
C MET A 29 15.69 -6.37 12.47
N VAL A 30 15.02 -5.70 13.41
CA VAL A 30 15.27 -5.91 14.85
C VAL A 30 14.98 -7.35 15.25
N PHE A 31 13.98 -8.00 14.63
CA PHE A 31 13.63 -9.40 14.91
C PHE A 31 14.42 -10.40 14.08
N HIS A 32 14.80 -10.06 12.85
CA HIS A 32 15.46 -10.97 11.91
C HIS A 32 16.74 -11.60 12.49
N ASN A 33 17.51 -10.86 13.29
CA ASN A 33 18.76 -11.33 13.89
C ASN A 33 18.57 -12.09 15.21
N LYS A 34 17.33 -12.42 15.62
CA LYS A 34 17.03 -13.00 16.94
C LYS A 34 16.75 -14.48 16.88
N ASP A 35 17.48 -15.27 17.64
CA ASP A 35 17.18 -16.68 17.83
C ASP A 35 15.96 -16.87 18.74
N VAL A 36 15.17 -17.90 18.42
CA VAL A 36 13.97 -18.26 19.16
C VAL A 36 14.42 -19.00 20.42
N GLU A 37 15.07 -18.29 21.34
CA GLU A 37 15.53 -18.79 22.64
C GLU A 37 14.38 -18.80 23.67
N ASP A 38 14.68 -19.15 24.92
CA ASP A 38 13.76 -18.93 26.04
C ASP A 38 13.49 -17.42 26.19
N ILE A 39 12.24 -17.02 25.98
CA ILE A 39 11.82 -15.63 26.10
C ILE A 39 11.68 -15.33 27.59
N ASP A 40 12.61 -14.54 28.11
CA ASP A 40 12.57 -14.00 29.46
C ASP A 40 12.57 -12.47 29.44
N GLU A 41 12.54 -11.86 30.63
CA GLU A 41 12.58 -10.41 30.79
C GLU A 41 13.85 -9.82 30.14
N SER A 42 15.00 -10.48 30.29
CA SER A 42 16.28 -10.03 29.73
C SER A 42 16.26 -9.99 28.20
N PHE A 43 15.60 -10.96 27.55
CA PHE A 43 15.45 -11.05 26.11
C PHE A 43 14.58 -9.90 25.58
N ARG A 44 13.45 -9.63 26.26
CA ARG A 44 12.57 -8.51 25.94
C ARG A 44 13.27 -7.16 26.11
N GLU A 45 14.08 -6.99 27.14
CA GLU A 45 14.90 -5.79 27.35
C GLU A 45 15.92 -5.59 26.22
N ARG A 46 16.62 -6.65 25.79
CA ARG A 46 17.56 -6.58 24.65
C ARG A 46 16.86 -6.10 23.38
N ILE A 47 15.71 -6.69 23.05
CA ILE A 47 14.91 -6.28 21.88
C ILE A 47 14.46 -4.82 22.02
N TYR A 48 13.95 -4.44 23.19
CA TYR A 48 13.54 -3.06 23.46
C TYR A 48 14.68 -2.07 23.21
N HIS A 49 15.89 -2.37 23.70
CA HIS A 49 17.05 -1.50 23.49
C HIS A 49 17.47 -1.39 22.02
N GLU A 50 17.46 -2.49 21.27
CA GLU A 50 17.78 -2.46 19.84
C GLU A 50 16.77 -1.63 19.03
N PHE A 51 15.49 -1.69 19.38
CA PHE A 51 14.51 -0.78 18.79
C PHE A 51 14.86 0.70 19.01
N ILE A 52 15.30 1.06 20.22
CA ILE A 52 15.72 2.43 20.52
C ILE A 52 16.95 2.81 19.69
N GLU A 53 17.92 1.91 19.52
CA GLU A 53 19.11 2.12 18.68
C GLU A 53 18.74 2.31 17.21
N CYS A 54 17.72 1.58 16.71
CA CYS A 54 17.13 1.78 15.39
C CYS A 54 16.25 3.05 15.27
N GLY A 55 16.23 3.91 16.29
CA GLY A 55 15.53 5.21 16.25
C GLY A 55 14.04 5.14 16.56
N PHE A 56 13.54 4.01 17.11
CA PHE A 56 12.15 3.94 17.54
C PHE A 56 11.93 4.70 18.85
N LYS A 57 10.73 5.26 19.03
CA LYS A 57 10.39 5.96 20.26
C LYS A 57 10.07 4.96 21.35
N LYS A 58 10.54 5.23 22.58
CA LYS A 58 10.19 4.46 23.79
C LYS A 58 8.68 4.22 23.91
N SER A 59 7.87 5.23 23.62
CA SER A 59 6.40 5.13 23.68
C SER A 59 5.80 4.08 22.73
N ALA A 60 6.46 3.81 21.60
CA ALA A 60 5.99 2.84 20.61
C ALA A 60 6.44 1.41 20.95
N VAL A 61 7.63 1.26 21.55
CA VAL A 61 8.25 -0.06 21.75
C VAL A 61 8.17 -0.59 23.18
N ASN A 62 7.73 0.24 24.14
CA ASN A 62 7.40 -0.18 25.52
C ASN A 62 6.39 -1.35 25.57
N VAL A 63 5.63 -1.60 24.50
CA VAL A 63 4.72 -2.75 24.39
C VAL A 63 5.46 -4.09 24.46
N ILE A 64 6.73 -4.15 24.08
CA ILE A 64 7.56 -5.37 24.13
C ILE A 64 7.79 -5.83 25.56
N LEU A 65 7.87 -4.90 26.50
CA LEU A 65 8.07 -5.20 27.91
C LEU A 65 6.77 -5.61 28.62
N LYS A 66 5.65 -5.71 27.88
CA LYS A 66 4.31 -5.96 28.43
C LYS A 66 3.75 -7.25 27.84
N GLU A 67 3.91 -8.36 28.55
CA GLU A 67 3.44 -9.69 28.12
C GLU A 67 1.94 -9.76 27.81
N ASN A 68 1.13 -8.96 28.50
CA ASN A 68 -0.31 -8.87 28.24
C ASN A 68 -0.66 -8.17 26.92
N ILE A 69 0.29 -7.48 26.28
CA ILE A 69 0.14 -6.86 24.96
C ILE A 69 0.88 -7.68 23.91
N ILE A 70 2.13 -8.05 24.20
CA ILE A 70 2.98 -8.87 23.35
C ILE A 70 3.34 -10.15 24.11
N SER A 71 2.53 -11.20 23.93
CA SER A 71 2.80 -12.51 24.54
C SER A 71 4.07 -13.15 23.97
N ASP A 72 4.61 -14.15 24.66
CA ASP A 72 5.77 -14.91 24.17
C ASP A 72 5.44 -15.59 22.84
N GLU A 73 4.25 -16.17 22.70
CA GLU A 73 3.79 -16.78 21.46
C GLU A 73 3.78 -15.77 20.30
N LEU A 74 3.25 -14.56 20.54
CA LEU A 74 3.23 -13.50 19.54
C LEU A 74 4.65 -13.10 19.15
N LEU A 75 5.54 -12.92 20.13
CA LEU A 75 6.92 -12.55 19.91
C LEU A 75 7.70 -13.62 19.11
N ARG A 76 7.52 -14.91 19.46
CA ARG A 76 8.10 -16.05 18.71
C ARG A 76 7.64 -16.03 17.26
N LYS A 77 6.34 -15.86 17.03
CA LYS A 77 5.77 -15.79 15.68
C LYS A 77 6.35 -14.63 14.88
N MET A 78 6.48 -13.44 15.49
CA MET A 78 7.07 -12.28 14.81
C MET A 78 8.53 -12.55 14.39
N ILE A 79 9.33 -13.14 15.28
CA ILE A 79 10.72 -13.50 15.02
C ILE A 79 10.82 -14.55 13.90
N ASP A 80 10.01 -15.60 13.96
CA ASP A 80 10.00 -16.67 12.97
C ASP A 80 9.68 -16.15 11.56
N ILE A 81 8.62 -15.34 11.44
CA ILE A 81 8.26 -14.72 10.15
C ILE A 81 9.40 -13.81 9.67
N CYS A 82 9.97 -12.96 10.53
CA CYS A 82 11.04 -12.05 10.12
C CYS A 82 12.29 -12.77 9.59
N LYS A 83 12.52 -14.01 10.02
CA LYS A 83 13.64 -14.85 9.56
C LYS A 83 13.33 -15.65 8.29
N ASN A 84 12.15 -16.24 8.22
CA ASN A 84 11.87 -17.31 7.26
C ASN A 84 11.04 -16.85 6.05
N ASN A 85 10.47 -15.65 6.09
CA ASN A 85 9.60 -15.13 5.04
C ASN A 85 10.34 -14.82 3.73
N TYR A 86 9.86 -15.36 2.60
CA TYR A 86 10.45 -15.20 1.27
C TYR A 86 10.54 -13.74 0.85
N TRP A 87 9.47 -12.98 1.07
CA TRP A 87 9.40 -11.59 0.61
C TRP A 87 10.40 -10.71 1.35
N LEU A 88 10.57 -10.88 2.67
CA LEU A 88 11.60 -10.19 3.44
C LEU A 88 13.01 -10.56 2.96
N ASN A 89 13.26 -11.83 2.64
CA ASN A 89 14.53 -12.26 2.08
C ASN A 89 14.81 -11.62 0.70
N CYS A 90 13.80 -11.48 -0.16
CA CYS A 90 13.92 -10.76 -1.43
C CYS A 90 14.25 -9.27 -1.21
N ILE A 91 13.58 -8.61 -0.27
CA ILE A 91 13.83 -7.20 0.09
C ILE A 91 15.26 -7.03 0.59
N GLN A 92 15.72 -7.88 1.52
CA GLN A 92 17.06 -7.83 2.09
C GLN A 92 18.14 -8.10 1.04
N LYS A 93 17.92 -9.06 0.13
CA LYS A 93 18.83 -9.31 -1.00
C LYS A 93 18.96 -8.09 -1.90
N ARG A 94 17.86 -7.40 -2.21
CA ARG A 94 17.90 -6.17 -3.02
C ARG A 94 18.58 -5.02 -2.29
N GLN A 95 18.33 -4.89 -0.99
CA GLN A 95 18.98 -3.90 -0.15
C GLN A 95 20.51 -4.10 -0.13
N SER A 96 20.99 -5.34 0.01
CA SER A 96 22.44 -5.63 0.00
C SER A 96 23.10 -5.37 -1.35
N LEU A 97 22.33 -5.49 -2.45
CA LEU A 97 22.73 -5.11 -3.79
C LEU A 97 22.60 -3.60 -4.08
N LYS A 98 22.15 -2.80 -3.10
CA LYS A 98 21.91 -1.35 -3.23
C LYS A 98 20.94 -0.99 -4.37
N ASP A 99 19.97 -1.86 -4.66
CA ASP A 99 18.88 -1.57 -5.60
C ASP A 99 18.09 -0.35 -5.10
N PRO A 100 17.96 0.76 -5.84
CA PRO A 100 17.22 1.94 -5.38
C PRO A 100 15.74 1.69 -5.11
N HIS A 101 15.15 0.62 -5.65
CA HIS A 101 13.75 0.23 -5.45
C HIS A 101 13.59 -0.92 -4.45
N TRP A 102 14.61 -1.22 -3.64
CA TRP A 102 14.58 -2.33 -2.69
C TRP A 102 13.44 -2.25 -1.66
N CYS A 103 12.92 -1.06 -1.39
CA CYS A 103 11.82 -0.83 -0.45
C CYS A 103 10.43 -0.77 -1.13
N ASP A 104 10.35 -0.95 -2.44
CA ASP A 104 9.08 -1.13 -3.17
C ASP A 104 8.61 -2.59 -3.04
N ILE A 105 7.99 -2.90 -1.89
CA ILE A 105 7.58 -4.26 -1.55
C ILE A 105 6.61 -4.83 -2.60
N GLU A 106 5.63 -4.04 -3.04
CA GLU A 106 4.65 -4.47 -4.06
C GLU A 106 5.34 -4.72 -5.42
N GLY A 107 6.27 -3.85 -5.82
CA GLY A 107 7.08 -4.04 -7.03
C GLY A 107 7.95 -5.31 -6.96
N ILE A 108 8.52 -5.62 -5.80
CA ILE A 108 9.31 -6.84 -5.58
C ILE A 108 8.42 -8.08 -5.74
N ILE A 109 7.25 -8.11 -5.08
CA ILE A 109 6.30 -9.21 -5.21
C ILE A 109 5.91 -9.38 -6.69
N ALA A 110 5.58 -8.28 -7.38
CA ALA A 110 5.19 -8.33 -8.79
C ALA A 110 6.28 -8.91 -9.70
N GLN A 111 7.53 -8.51 -9.49
CA GLN A 111 8.67 -9.01 -10.26
C GLN A 111 8.93 -10.50 -10.01
N GLU A 112 8.87 -10.96 -8.77
CA GLU A 112 9.05 -12.37 -8.44
C GLU A 112 7.92 -13.25 -9.00
N ILE A 113 6.66 -12.80 -8.89
CA ILE A 113 5.52 -13.51 -9.49
C ILE A 113 5.66 -13.55 -11.02
N ALA A 114 6.09 -12.46 -11.66
CA ALA A 114 6.32 -12.43 -13.11
C ALA A 114 7.35 -13.47 -13.55
N LYS A 115 8.40 -13.73 -12.77
CA LYS A 115 9.40 -14.78 -13.04
C LYS A 115 8.76 -16.16 -13.02
N ILE A 116 7.91 -16.45 -12.04
CA ILE A 116 7.22 -17.75 -11.93
C ILE A 116 6.21 -17.92 -13.07
N VAL A 117 5.46 -16.87 -13.41
CA VAL A 117 4.52 -16.87 -14.54
C VAL A 117 5.26 -17.14 -15.85
N TYR A 118 6.40 -16.49 -16.07
CA TYR A 118 7.27 -16.75 -17.22
C TYR A 118 7.73 -18.22 -17.24
N ILE A 119 8.19 -18.74 -16.10
CA ILE A 119 8.63 -20.14 -16.01
C ILE A 119 7.47 -21.10 -16.33
N SER A 120 6.29 -20.87 -15.75
CA SER A 120 5.08 -21.66 -15.97
C SER A 120 4.72 -21.73 -17.46
N LYS A 121 4.80 -20.60 -18.17
CA LYS A 121 4.47 -20.50 -19.60
C LYS A 121 5.52 -21.16 -20.51
N HIS A 122 6.80 -20.83 -20.32
CA HIS A 122 7.87 -21.23 -21.25
C HIS A 122 8.40 -22.66 -21.02
N TYR A 123 8.11 -23.25 -19.85
CA TYR A 123 8.68 -24.53 -19.44
C TYR A 123 7.66 -25.57 -18.97
N LYS A 124 6.34 -25.30 -19.10
CA LYS A 124 5.21 -26.14 -18.64
C LYS A 124 5.36 -27.66 -18.83
N ASN A 125 5.93 -28.08 -19.97
CA ASN A 125 6.03 -29.48 -20.39
C ASN A 125 7.47 -30.04 -20.34
N LYS A 126 8.43 -29.29 -19.77
CA LYS A 126 9.84 -29.70 -19.74
C LYS A 126 10.19 -30.34 -18.40
N HIS A 127 11.02 -31.39 -18.44
CA HIS A 127 11.62 -31.95 -17.23
C HIS A 127 12.54 -30.93 -16.57
N MET A 128 12.56 -30.88 -15.24
CA MET A 128 13.32 -29.88 -14.51
C MET A 128 14.81 -29.84 -14.87
N ARG A 129 15.39 -31.00 -15.20
CA ARG A 129 16.81 -31.14 -15.56
C ARG A 129 17.17 -30.56 -16.94
N SER A 130 16.19 -30.22 -17.79
CA SER A 130 16.40 -29.86 -19.21
C SER A 130 16.56 -28.36 -19.50
N ILE A 131 16.50 -27.52 -18.47
CA ILE A 131 16.41 -26.05 -18.58
C ILE A 131 17.75 -25.38 -18.25
N ARG A 132 18.62 -26.05 -17.47
CA ARG A 132 19.96 -25.57 -17.15
C ARG A 132 20.78 -25.48 -18.46
N GLY A 133 21.13 -24.26 -18.87
CA GLY A 133 21.89 -23.97 -20.09
C GLY A 133 21.08 -23.48 -21.30
N LYS A 134 19.76 -23.22 -21.16
CA LYS A 134 18.93 -22.60 -22.23
C LYS A 134 18.41 -21.20 -21.89
N GLU A 135 18.38 -20.86 -20.61
CA GLU A 135 17.95 -19.55 -20.14
C GLU A 135 19.19 -18.74 -19.78
N GLU A 136 19.33 -17.55 -20.38
CA GLU A 136 20.46 -16.64 -20.14
C GLU A 136 20.15 -15.65 -19.01
N ASN A 137 18.87 -15.49 -18.65
CA ASN A 137 18.48 -14.63 -17.54
C ASN A 137 18.72 -15.33 -16.19
N ASP A 138 19.77 -14.90 -15.48
CA ASP A 138 20.15 -15.42 -14.17
C ASP A 138 19.03 -15.35 -13.13
N GLU A 139 18.14 -14.36 -13.18
CA GLU A 139 17.01 -14.26 -12.24
C GLU A 139 15.99 -15.37 -12.47
N ILE A 140 15.72 -15.71 -13.73
CA ILE A 140 14.84 -16.83 -14.09
C ILE A 140 15.48 -18.15 -13.71
N VAL A 141 16.79 -18.31 -13.96
CA VAL A 141 17.54 -19.51 -13.55
C VAL A 141 17.51 -19.68 -12.03
N ASN A 142 17.72 -18.62 -11.27
CA ASN A 142 17.66 -18.65 -9.82
C ASN A 142 16.26 -19.00 -9.30
N MET A 143 15.21 -18.41 -9.88
CA MET A 143 13.83 -18.73 -9.52
C MET A 143 13.50 -20.19 -9.84
N PHE A 144 14.00 -20.69 -10.96
CA PHE A 144 13.84 -22.08 -11.35
C PHE A 144 14.56 -23.05 -10.38
N ILE A 145 15.78 -22.71 -9.96
CA ILE A 145 16.53 -23.46 -8.94
C ILE A 145 15.76 -23.45 -7.62
N TYR A 146 15.22 -22.31 -7.22
CA TYR A 146 14.41 -22.18 -6.01
C TYR A 146 13.18 -23.09 -6.04
N ILE A 147 12.41 -23.09 -7.13
CA ILE A 147 11.25 -24.00 -7.31
C ILE A 147 11.71 -25.45 -7.15
N GLY A 148 12.84 -25.80 -7.77
CA GLY A 148 13.35 -27.16 -7.74
C GLY A 148 13.92 -27.62 -6.39
N SER A 149 14.44 -26.70 -5.57
CA SER A 149 14.98 -27.02 -4.25
C SER A 149 13.91 -27.03 -3.16
N HIS A 150 12.78 -26.34 -3.38
CA HIS A 150 11.70 -26.19 -2.40
C HIS A 150 10.45 -27.01 -2.73
N SER A 151 10.41 -27.71 -3.86
CA SER A 151 9.34 -28.65 -4.19
C SER A 151 9.87 -30.06 -4.45
N LYS A 152 9.17 -31.06 -3.91
CA LYS A 152 9.46 -32.49 -4.17
C LYS A 152 8.61 -33.06 -5.31
N LYS A 153 7.81 -32.24 -5.99
CA LYS A 153 6.89 -32.70 -7.03
C LYS A 153 7.64 -33.06 -8.31
N ALA A 154 7.20 -34.14 -8.96
CA ALA A 154 7.84 -34.64 -10.18
C ALA A 154 7.60 -33.77 -11.42
N SER A 155 6.48 -33.04 -11.47
CA SER A 155 6.14 -32.15 -12.59
C SER A 155 6.28 -30.69 -12.20
N LEU A 156 6.77 -29.87 -13.14
CA LEU A 156 6.97 -28.43 -12.92
C LEU A 156 5.67 -27.72 -12.56
N ARG A 157 4.54 -28.09 -13.18
CA ARG A 157 3.22 -27.53 -12.85
C ARG A 157 2.84 -27.75 -11.38
N LEU A 158 3.02 -28.97 -10.88
CA LEU A 158 2.69 -29.27 -9.48
C LEU A 158 3.67 -28.57 -8.51
N ALA A 159 4.94 -28.47 -8.90
CA ALA A 159 5.94 -27.73 -8.13
C ALA A 159 5.60 -26.24 -8.04
N ILE A 160 5.22 -25.62 -9.16
CA ILE A 160 4.78 -24.22 -9.18
C ILE A 160 3.54 -24.01 -8.30
N GLY A 161 2.58 -24.95 -8.30
CA GLY A 161 1.43 -24.89 -7.40
C GLY A 161 1.83 -24.88 -5.92
N GLU A 162 2.73 -25.77 -5.50
CA GLU A 162 3.23 -25.84 -4.12
C GLU A 162 4.01 -24.58 -3.73
N ILE A 163 4.83 -24.05 -4.65
CA ILE A 163 5.54 -22.77 -4.44
C ILE A 163 4.55 -21.60 -4.35
N LYS A 164 3.53 -21.56 -5.19
CA LYS A 164 2.48 -20.53 -5.14
C LYS A 164 1.79 -20.52 -3.77
N GLU A 165 1.38 -21.68 -3.27
CA GLU A 165 0.74 -21.80 -1.94
C GLU A 165 1.67 -21.28 -0.83
N LYS A 166 2.95 -21.65 -0.87
CA LYS A 166 3.97 -21.15 0.06
C LYS A 166 4.13 -19.63 -0.01
N LEU A 167 4.22 -19.08 -1.23
CA LEU A 167 4.38 -17.64 -1.43
C LEU A 167 3.15 -16.83 -0.99
N LEU A 168 1.95 -17.40 -1.13
CA LEU A 168 0.71 -16.82 -0.58
C LEU A 168 0.71 -16.85 0.96
N LEU A 169 1.15 -17.96 1.57
CA LEU A 169 1.31 -18.05 3.02
C LEU A 169 2.26 -16.96 3.52
N ASP A 170 3.44 -16.83 2.91
CA ASP A 170 4.41 -15.81 3.26
C ASP A 170 3.85 -14.39 3.06
N LEU A 171 3.03 -14.15 2.03
CA LEU A 171 2.40 -12.84 1.85
C LEU A 171 1.43 -12.53 2.99
N ASN A 172 0.62 -13.51 3.40
CA ASN A 172 -0.31 -13.35 4.50
C ASN A 172 0.43 -13.08 5.83
N GLU A 173 1.53 -13.79 6.09
CA GLU A 173 2.38 -13.58 7.26
C GLU A 173 3.06 -12.21 7.26
N LEU A 174 3.57 -11.76 6.11
CA LEU A 174 4.13 -10.42 5.96
C LEU A 174 3.07 -9.34 6.22
N THR A 175 1.85 -9.56 5.72
CA THR A 175 0.76 -8.61 5.93
C THR A 175 0.32 -8.57 7.39
N TRP A 176 0.30 -9.73 8.05
CA TRP A 176 0.06 -9.82 9.49
C TRP A 176 1.13 -9.07 10.30
N LEU A 177 2.41 -9.19 9.94
CA LEU A 177 3.49 -8.41 10.55
C LEU A 177 3.29 -6.90 10.34
N LEU A 178 2.87 -6.48 9.14
CA LEU A 178 2.58 -5.08 8.86
C LEU A 178 1.45 -4.56 9.76
N CYS A 179 0.40 -5.36 9.99
CA CYS A 179 -0.65 -5.00 10.94
C CYS A 179 -0.14 -4.91 12.38
N CYS A 180 0.70 -5.84 12.82
CA CYS A 180 1.32 -5.78 14.15
C CYS A 180 2.12 -4.48 14.30
N TYR A 181 2.93 -4.16 13.29
CA TYR A 181 3.70 -2.92 13.24
C TYR A 181 2.79 -1.68 13.37
N LEU A 182 1.79 -1.55 12.51
CA LEU A 182 0.92 -0.38 12.46
C LEU A 182 -0.02 -0.28 13.68
N SER A 183 -0.38 -1.40 14.31
CA SER A 183 -1.29 -1.42 15.48
C SER A 183 -0.57 -1.23 16.81
N LYS A 184 0.63 -1.79 16.99
CA LYS A 184 1.32 -1.83 18.30
C LYS A 184 2.61 -1.00 18.35
N PHE A 185 3.33 -0.87 17.24
CA PHE A 185 4.70 -0.32 17.20
C PHE A 185 4.82 1.02 16.44
N LEU A 186 3.71 1.58 15.98
CA LEU A 186 3.73 2.76 15.11
C LEU A 186 4.21 4.02 15.85
N ASN A 187 5.42 4.45 15.50
CA ASN A 187 5.94 5.76 15.90
C ASN A 187 5.08 6.88 15.31
N HIS A 188 4.82 7.90 16.12
CA HIS A 188 4.10 9.08 15.67
C HIS A 188 4.52 10.33 16.45
N THR A 189 4.48 11.51 15.82
CA THR A 189 4.71 12.84 16.46
C THR A 189 3.42 13.61 16.71
N LYS A 190 2.27 13.15 16.20
CA LYS A 190 0.94 13.81 16.26
C LYS A 190 0.96 15.23 15.69
N THR A 191 1.45 15.40 14.45
CA THR A 191 1.33 16.68 13.76
C THR A 191 -0.12 16.89 13.31
N ARG A 192 -0.65 18.12 13.45
CA ARG A 192 -1.97 18.51 12.95
C ARG A 192 -1.85 19.78 12.13
N TYR A 193 -2.68 19.91 11.11
CA TYR A 193 -2.73 21.09 10.25
C TYR A 193 -4.14 21.70 10.30
N GLU A 194 -4.24 23.00 10.61
CA GLU A 194 -5.52 23.72 10.68
C GLU A 194 -6.30 23.65 9.36
N PHE A 195 -5.57 23.58 8.24
CA PHE A 195 -6.11 23.35 6.91
C PHE A 195 -7.18 22.25 6.88
N PHE A 196 -6.88 21.05 7.42
CA PHE A 196 -7.83 19.93 7.39
C PHE A 196 -9.03 20.10 8.33
N LYS A 197 -8.93 20.95 9.38
CA LYS A 197 -10.09 21.29 10.22
C LYS A 197 -11.06 22.22 9.49
N SER A 198 -10.53 23.10 8.65
CA SER A 198 -11.33 24.09 7.92
C SER A 198 -12.07 23.52 6.72
N LEU A 199 -11.69 22.32 6.26
CA LEU A 199 -12.32 21.66 5.13
C LEU A 199 -13.68 21.08 5.53
N ASN A 200 -14.73 21.52 4.82
CA ASN A 200 -16.01 20.84 4.86
C ASN A 200 -15.95 19.58 3.99
N ILE A 201 -15.67 18.42 4.61
CA ILE A 201 -15.60 17.10 3.97
C ILE A 201 -16.80 16.26 4.40
N ASP A 202 -17.47 15.65 3.42
CA ASP A 202 -18.62 14.77 3.66
C ASP A 202 -18.21 13.30 3.80
N TYR A 203 -17.20 12.87 3.03
CA TYR A 203 -16.73 11.48 2.98
C TYR A 203 -15.21 11.39 2.84
N VAL A 204 -14.62 10.30 3.33
CA VAL A 204 -13.20 10.00 3.14
C VAL A 204 -13.02 8.67 2.40
N ILE A 205 -12.28 8.70 1.30
CA ILE A 205 -11.73 7.50 0.65
C ILE A 205 -10.30 7.36 1.13
N ASN A 206 -10.04 6.31 1.92
CA ASN A 206 -8.76 6.09 2.57
C ASN A 206 -8.03 4.89 1.98
N PHE A 207 -6.87 5.13 1.38
CA PHE A 207 -5.94 4.11 0.90
C PHE A 207 -4.94 3.67 1.97
N ASN A 208 -4.89 4.37 3.11
CA ASN A 208 -4.08 3.95 4.25
C ASN A 208 -4.78 2.87 5.06
N TYR A 209 -3.98 2.05 5.72
CA TYR A 209 -4.48 1.12 6.73
C TYR A 209 -4.82 1.83 8.05
N THR A 210 -4.33 3.05 8.26
CA THR A 210 -4.59 3.81 9.49
C THR A 210 -5.69 4.85 9.32
N ASP A 211 -6.46 5.07 10.39
CA ASP A 211 -7.55 6.04 10.44
C ASP A 211 -7.08 7.42 10.95
N THR A 212 -6.04 7.97 10.34
CA THR A 212 -5.41 9.23 10.80
C THR A 212 -6.36 10.42 10.73
N TYR A 213 -7.12 10.54 9.64
CA TYR A 213 -8.01 11.69 9.46
C TYR A 213 -9.11 11.72 10.53
N SER A 214 -9.82 10.62 10.75
CA SER A 214 -10.91 10.60 11.73
C SER A 214 -10.40 10.78 13.16
N LYS A 215 -9.22 10.23 13.47
CA LYS A 215 -8.58 10.39 14.79
C LYS A 215 -8.15 11.82 15.09
N LEU A 216 -7.73 12.59 14.09
CA LEU A 216 -7.17 13.93 14.28
C LEU A 216 -8.16 15.07 14.02
N TYR A 217 -9.11 14.88 13.09
CA TYR A 217 -9.95 15.97 12.58
C TYR A 217 -11.45 15.75 12.78
N ASN A 218 -12.00 14.60 12.38
CA ASN A 218 -13.44 14.33 12.52
C ASN A 218 -13.73 12.85 12.78
N LYS A 219 -14.03 12.50 14.04
CA LYS A 219 -14.24 11.11 14.47
C LYS A 219 -15.44 10.41 13.82
N ASN A 220 -16.42 11.16 13.32
CA ASN A 220 -17.69 10.61 12.84
C ASN A 220 -17.82 10.70 11.32
N ILE A 221 -16.73 11.00 10.61
CA ILE A 221 -16.79 11.11 9.17
C ILE A 221 -16.89 9.72 8.52
N PRO A 222 -17.88 9.48 7.64
CA PRO A 222 -17.95 8.24 6.89
C PRO A 222 -16.66 8.03 6.09
N THR A 223 -15.97 6.93 6.38
CA THR A 223 -14.65 6.61 5.81
C THR A 223 -14.67 5.22 5.23
N HIS A 224 -14.25 5.11 3.97
CA HIS A 224 -14.17 3.85 3.26
C HIS A 224 -12.70 3.50 3.05
N PHE A 225 -12.28 2.37 3.63
CA PHE A 225 -10.90 1.89 3.59
C PHE A 225 -10.70 0.95 2.40
N ILE A 226 -10.13 1.46 1.32
CA ILE A 226 -9.93 0.70 0.07
C ILE A 226 -9.15 -0.58 0.31
N HIS A 227 -8.10 -0.50 1.14
CA HIS A 227 -7.22 -1.61 1.46
C HIS A 227 -7.58 -2.29 2.78
N GLY A 228 -8.77 -2.02 3.32
CA GLY A 228 -9.10 -2.32 4.71
C GLY A 228 -8.26 -1.50 5.68
N ASN A 229 -8.47 -1.73 6.97
CA ASN A 229 -7.78 -1.00 8.03
C ASN A 229 -7.16 -1.94 9.07
N VAL A 230 -6.22 -1.38 9.81
CA VAL A 230 -5.59 -2.07 10.94
C VAL A 230 -6.66 -2.35 11.99
N GLN A 231 -6.92 -3.64 12.23
CA GLN A 231 -7.83 -4.07 13.28
C GLN A 231 -7.22 -3.88 14.67
N LYS A 232 -8.06 -3.64 15.68
CA LYS A 232 -7.60 -3.52 17.08
C LYS A 232 -7.17 -4.87 17.65
N ASN A 233 -7.82 -5.94 17.20
CA ASN A 233 -7.52 -7.30 17.57
C ASN A 233 -6.77 -7.99 16.43
N ILE A 234 -5.58 -8.51 16.72
CA ILE A 234 -4.70 -9.15 15.74
C ILE A 234 -5.20 -10.55 15.37
N ASP A 235 -6.08 -11.13 16.20
CA ASP A 235 -6.64 -12.49 16.03
C ASP A 235 -7.93 -12.52 15.20
N GLU A 236 -8.49 -11.36 14.84
CA GLU A 236 -9.65 -11.27 13.95
C GLU A 236 -9.26 -11.57 12.49
N GLN A 237 -10.23 -12.04 11.69
CA GLN A 237 -9.99 -12.32 10.27
C GLN A 237 -9.37 -11.11 9.58
N PHE A 238 -8.19 -11.34 9.04
CA PHE A 238 -7.32 -10.30 8.52
C PHE A 238 -7.90 -9.72 7.22
N GLN A 239 -8.20 -8.43 7.20
CA GLN A 239 -8.84 -7.74 6.07
C GLN A 239 -7.96 -6.62 5.48
N MET A 240 -6.63 -6.70 5.61
CA MET A 240 -5.76 -5.75 4.90
C MET A 240 -5.33 -6.29 3.54
N VAL A 241 -5.52 -5.47 2.51
CA VAL A 241 -5.15 -5.76 1.12
C VAL A 241 -3.71 -5.30 0.91
N PHE A 242 -2.78 -6.24 0.77
CA PHE A 242 -1.35 -5.97 0.56
C PHE A 242 -0.82 -6.77 -0.63
N GLY A 243 -1.55 -6.69 -1.74
CA GLY A 243 -1.21 -7.33 -3.00
C GLY A 243 -0.57 -6.37 -3.99
N ILE A 244 -0.43 -6.83 -5.22
CA ILE A 244 0.14 -6.10 -6.34
C ILE A 244 -0.94 -5.64 -7.32
N GLY A 245 -0.55 -4.76 -8.25
CA GLY A 245 -1.45 -4.28 -9.30
C GLY A 245 -1.77 -5.34 -10.36
N ASP A 246 -2.67 -4.98 -11.27
CA ASP A 246 -3.25 -5.93 -12.24
C ASP A 246 -2.29 -6.28 -13.40
N LYS A 247 -1.20 -5.52 -13.57
CA LYS A 247 -0.30 -5.54 -14.74
C LYS A 247 0.70 -6.70 -14.81
N ILE A 248 0.59 -7.74 -13.98
CA ILE A 248 1.43 -8.94 -14.15
C ILE A 248 1.09 -9.70 -15.47
N ASN A 249 -0.01 -9.31 -16.13
CA ASN A 249 -0.77 -10.19 -17.00
C ASN A 249 -0.94 -9.65 -18.44
N ASP A 250 0.09 -9.75 -19.27
CA ASP A 250 -0.02 -9.55 -20.73
C ASP A 250 -0.53 -10.80 -21.50
N ALA A 251 -1.23 -11.75 -20.85
CA ALA A 251 -1.72 -12.95 -21.54
C ALA A 251 -3.14 -13.35 -21.13
N GLU A 252 -3.89 -13.86 -22.11
CA GLU A 252 -5.33 -14.16 -22.06
C GLU A 252 -5.73 -15.33 -21.13
N ASP A 253 -4.80 -16.08 -20.52
CA ASP A 253 -5.08 -17.31 -19.72
C ASP A 253 -4.60 -17.26 -18.25
N ASN A 254 -4.58 -16.08 -17.61
CA ASN A 254 -3.68 -15.81 -16.47
C ASN A 254 -4.32 -15.69 -15.07
N TYR A 255 -5.29 -16.54 -14.73
CA TYR A 255 -5.90 -16.58 -13.39
C TYR A 255 -5.07 -17.36 -12.34
N GLU A 256 -3.94 -17.95 -12.72
CA GLU A 256 -3.16 -18.83 -11.83
C GLU A 256 -2.54 -18.08 -10.63
N PHE A 257 -2.30 -16.76 -10.71
CA PHE A 257 -1.70 -15.96 -9.62
C PHE A 257 -2.60 -14.78 -9.20
N ILE A 258 -3.89 -14.87 -9.50
CA ILE A 258 -4.86 -13.81 -9.22
C ILE A 258 -4.92 -13.46 -7.73
N GLU A 259 -4.61 -14.40 -6.84
CA GLU A 259 -4.67 -14.22 -5.39
C GLU A 259 -3.66 -13.17 -4.85
N PHE A 260 -2.62 -12.87 -5.62
CA PHE A 260 -1.67 -11.81 -5.30
C PHE A 260 -2.18 -10.42 -5.68
N GLN A 261 -3.22 -10.31 -6.50
CA GLN A 261 -3.70 -9.04 -7.03
C GLN A 261 -4.66 -8.35 -6.06
N LYS A 262 -4.51 -7.03 -5.91
CA LYS A 262 -5.31 -6.27 -4.94
C LYS A 262 -6.80 -6.35 -5.22
N TYR A 263 -7.26 -6.33 -6.48
CA TYR A 263 -8.70 -6.41 -6.76
C TYR A 263 -9.30 -7.73 -6.25
N TYR A 264 -8.57 -8.83 -6.40
CA TYR A 264 -8.99 -10.13 -5.90
C TYR A 264 -9.06 -10.11 -4.37
N GLN A 265 -8.01 -9.62 -3.71
CA GLN A 265 -7.97 -9.47 -2.26
C GLN A 265 -9.11 -8.59 -1.74
N ARG A 266 -9.41 -7.45 -2.38
CA ARG A 266 -10.57 -6.59 -2.02
C ARG A 266 -11.89 -7.36 -2.05
N ILE A 267 -12.09 -8.21 -3.06
CA ILE A 267 -13.30 -9.04 -3.20
C ILE A 267 -13.36 -10.10 -2.10
N ILE A 268 -12.26 -10.86 -1.89
CA ILE A 268 -12.22 -11.96 -0.92
C ILE A 268 -12.31 -11.45 0.52
N TYR A 269 -11.56 -10.40 0.85
CA TYR A 269 -11.55 -9.80 2.18
C TYR A 269 -12.75 -8.90 2.44
N LYS A 270 -13.57 -8.66 1.41
CA LYS A 270 -14.79 -7.84 1.50
C LYS A 270 -14.49 -6.46 2.09
N THR A 271 -13.42 -5.82 1.63
CA THR A 271 -13.07 -4.45 2.06
C THR A 271 -14.07 -3.39 1.57
N GLY A 272 -15.17 -3.85 0.97
CA GLY A 272 -16.35 -3.08 0.63
C GLY A 272 -16.20 -2.29 -0.66
N ASN A 273 -17.27 -1.58 -0.99
CA ASN A 273 -17.34 -0.68 -2.13
C ASN A 273 -18.25 0.53 -1.80
N GLU A 274 -18.40 0.87 -0.51
CA GLU A 274 -19.32 1.91 -0.03
C GLU A 274 -19.08 3.25 -0.72
N TYR A 275 -17.82 3.55 -1.07
CA TYR A 275 -17.49 4.74 -1.83
C TYR A 275 -18.21 4.83 -3.19
N ILE A 276 -18.57 3.70 -3.80
CA ILE A 276 -19.38 3.65 -5.03
C ILE A 276 -20.76 4.23 -4.80
N GLU A 277 -21.36 3.98 -3.63
CA GLU A 277 -22.67 4.54 -3.28
C GLU A 277 -22.59 6.06 -3.18
N TRP A 278 -21.48 6.59 -2.65
CA TRP A 278 -21.24 8.03 -2.57
C TRP A 278 -21.09 8.68 -3.96
N LEU A 279 -20.65 7.91 -4.95
CA LEU A 279 -20.46 8.34 -6.34
C LEU A 279 -21.69 8.09 -7.24
N SER A 280 -22.69 7.35 -6.76
CA SER A 280 -23.80 6.79 -7.55
C SER A 280 -24.74 7.83 -8.16
N HIS A 281 -24.91 8.98 -7.52
CA HIS A 281 -25.85 10.01 -7.95
C HIS A 281 -25.21 10.84 -9.08
N LYS A 282 -25.49 10.47 -10.33
CA LYS A 282 -24.87 11.08 -11.53
C LYS A 282 -25.10 12.58 -11.67
N GLU A 283 -26.24 13.08 -11.18
CA GLU A 283 -26.60 14.49 -11.31
C GLU A 283 -25.90 15.41 -10.29
N GLU A 284 -25.33 14.84 -9.22
CA GLU A 284 -24.70 15.59 -8.15
C GLU A 284 -23.26 15.99 -8.52
N ILE A 285 -22.90 17.25 -8.27
CA ILE A 285 -21.51 17.69 -8.41
C ILE A 285 -20.71 17.19 -7.20
N ILE A 286 -19.63 16.46 -7.49
CA ILE A 286 -18.69 15.94 -6.50
C ILE A 286 -17.35 16.62 -6.67
N GLU A 287 -16.83 17.18 -5.59
CA GLU A 287 -15.46 17.68 -5.50
C GLU A 287 -14.61 16.64 -4.78
N ILE A 288 -13.52 16.22 -5.42
CA ILE A 288 -12.58 15.24 -4.88
C ILE A 288 -11.29 15.95 -4.60
N ILE A 289 -10.88 15.89 -3.35
CA ILE A 289 -9.70 16.58 -2.85
C ILE A 289 -8.67 15.51 -2.54
N ILE A 290 -7.54 15.53 -3.25
CA ILE A 290 -6.47 14.54 -3.13
C ILE A 290 -5.25 15.22 -2.52
N PHE A 291 -4.67 14.60 -1.49
CA PHE A 291 -3.41 15.08 -0.87
C PHE A 291 -2.27 14.10 -1.06
N GLY A 292 -1.11 14.62 -1.46
CA GLY A 292 0.16 13.88 -1.51
C GLY A 292 0.22 12.80 -2.58
N HIS A 293 1.10 11.81 -2.38
CA HIS A 293 1.34 10.68 -3.30
C HIS A 293 0.24 9.61 -3.30
N SER A 294 -1.00 9.97 -3.00
CA SER A 294 -2.15 9.04 -2.91
C SER A 294 -2.61 8.52 -4.28
N ILE A 295 -1.87 8.86 -5.34
CA ILE A 295 -2.12 8.45 -6.72
C ILE A 295 -0.99 7.50 -7.11
N ASN A 296 -1.28 6.21 -7.07
CA ASN A 296 -0.40 5.14 -7.50
C ASN A 296 -1.09 4.34 -8.61
N GLU A 297 -0.32 3.88 -9.60
CA GLU A 297 -0.82 3.00 -10.67
C GLU A 297 -1.38 1.69 -10.16
N VAL A 298 -0.87 1.17 -9.05
CA VAL A 298 -1.37 -0.06 -8.40
C VAL A 298 -2.86 0.06 -8.03
N ASP A 299 -3.32 1.28 -7.75
CA ASP A 299 -4.71 1.58 -7.38
C ASP A 299 -5.47 2.26 -8.54
N GLY A 300 -4.96 2.10 -9.76
CA GLY A 300 -5.41 2.79 -10.95
C GLY A 300 -6.86 2.51 -11.34
N ASP A 301 -7.40 1.33 -11.02
CA ASP A 301 -8.80 0.97 -11.32
C ASP A 301 -9.79 1.89 -10.59
N ILE A 302 -9.51 2.21 -9.33
CA ILE A 302 -10.33 3.10 -8.50
C ILE A 302 -10.16 4.55 -8.94
N ILE A 303 -8.92 5.01 -9.12
CA ILE A 303 -8.60 6.37 -9.55
C ILE A 303 -9.23 6.66 -10.92
N LYS A 304 -9.16 5.71 -11.85
CA LYS A 304 -9.76 5.81 -13.18
C LYS A 304 -11.28 5.92 -13.09
N LYS A 305 -11.94 5.04 -12.33
CA LYS A 305 -13.39 5.10 -12.14
C LYS A 305 -13.85 6.46 -11.59
N ILE A 306 -13.15 6.96 -10.58
CA ILE A 306 -13.42 8.26 -9.97
C ILE A 306 -13.26 9.40 -10.99
N SER A 307 -12.15 9.38 -11.73
CA SER A 307 -11.80 10.44 -12.67
C SER A 307 -12.75 10.50 -13.87
N LEU A 308 -13.17 9.34 -14.38
CA LEU A 308 -14.04 9.27 -15.56
C LEU A 308 -15.50 9.65 -15.28
N ARG A 309 -15.90 9.80 -14.01
CA ARG A 309 -17.25 10.27 -13.67
C ARG A 309 -17.45 11.73 -14.13
N ASP A 310 -18.55 12.02 -14.82
CA ASP A 310 -18.78 13.30 -15.49
C ASP A 310 -18.73 14.52 -14.56
N LYS A 311 -19.71 14.64 -13.64
CA LYS A 311 -19.90 15.79 -12.74
C LYS A 311 -18.93 15.77 -11.54
N THR A 312 -17.65 15.52 -11.81
CA THR A 312 -16.58 15.44 -10.82
C THR A 312 -15.55 16.53 -11.09
N ARG A 313 -15.15 17.26 -10.05
CA ARG A 313 -13.98 18.14 -10.04
C ARG A 313 -12.93 17.57 -9.12
N ILE A 314 -11.69 17.51 -9.56
CA ILE A 314 -10.59 16.90 -8.81
C ILE A 314 -9.55 17.98 -8.54
N TYR A 315 -9.26 18.19 -7.27
CA TYR A 315 -8.23 19.11 -6.80
C TYR A 315 -7.12 18.29 -6.16
N ILE A 316 -5.91 18.39 -6.72
CA ILE A 316 -4.76 17.61 -6.31
C ILE A 316 -3.74 18.55 -5.70
N TYR A 317 -3.46 18.36 -4.42
CA TYR A 317 -2.56 19.18 -3.65
C TYR A 317 -1.17 18.54 -3.55
N TYR A 318 -0.14 19.30 -3.94
CA TYR A 318 1.26 18.87 -3.95
C TYR A 318 2.17 19.89 -3.23
N TYR A 319 3.33 19.44 -2.77
CA TYR A 319 4.27 20.27 -1.98
C TYR A 319 5.41 20.86 -2.80
N GLU A 320 5.92 20.09 -3.75
CA GLU A 320 7.09 20.44 -4.53
C GLU A 320 6.97 19.90 -5.95
N GLN A 321 7.79 20.45 -6.84
CA GLN A 321 7.73 20.14 -8.27
C GLN A 321 7.97 18.65 -8.57
N GLU A 322 8.84 17.99 -7.80
CA GLU A 322 9.11 16.56 -7.95
C GLU A 322 7.85 15.72 -7.67
N ALA A 323 7.11 16.05 -6.60
CA ALA A 323 5.85 15.38 -6.29
C ALA A 323 4.80 15.61 -7.38
N LEU A 324 4.69 16.84 -7.91
CA LEU A 324 3.80 17.12 -9.04
C LEU A 324 4.14 16.27 -10.26
N ASN A 325 5.42 16.20 -10.64
CA ASN A 325 5.88 15.41 -11.77
C ASN A 325 5.51 13.93 -11.62
N GLY A 326 5.71 13.35 -10.43
CA GLY A 326 5.33 11.98 -10.13
C GLY A 326 3.82 11.73 -10.23
N ILE A 327 3.01 12.66 -9.69
CA ILE A 327 1.54 12.55 -9.77
C ILE A 327 1.06 12.61 -11.22
N VAL A 328 1.57 13.57 -12.01
CA VAL A 328 1.20 13.71 -13.43
C VAL A 328 1.59 12.46 -14.22
N ALA A 329 2.77 11.90 -13.97
CA ALA A 329 3.22 10.66 -14.59
C ALA A 329 2.27 9.49 -14.26
N ASN A 330 1.93 9.29 -12.98
CA ASN A 330 1.03 8.21 -12.55
C ASN A 330 -0.38 8.38 -13.14
N LEU A 331 -0.96 9.58 -13.08
CA LEU A 331 -2.27 9.84 -13.69
C LEU A 331 -2.26 9.61 -15.20
N THR A 332 -1.19 9.98 -15.89
CA THR A 332 -1.04 9.72 -17.33
C THR A 332 -1.01 8.23 -17.63
N LYS A 333 -0.35 7.42 -16.79
CA LYS A 333 -0.33 5.95 -16.93
C LYS A 333 -1.69 5.31 -16.60
N ILE A 334 -2.52 5.95 -15.78
CA ILE A 334 -3.86 5.48 -15.39
C ILE A 334 -4.94 5.87 -16.43
N LEU A 335 -4.97 7.14 -16.83
CA LEU A 335 -6.02 7.74 -17.66
C LEU A 335 -5.67 7.77 -19.15
N GLY A 336 -4.37 7.76 -19.49
CA GLY A 336 -3.89 8.03 -20.84
C GLY A 336 -3.67 9.52 -21.08
N LYS A 337 -2.79 9.81 -22.05
CA LYS A 337 -2.33 11.17 -22.37
C LYS A 337 -3.47 12.11 -22.77
N ASP A 338 -4.35 11.68 -23.66
CA ASP A 338 -5.38 12.55 -24.23
C ASP A 338 -6.41 12.97 -23.18
N ILE A 339 -6.87 12.02 -22.35
CA ILE A 339 -7.79 12.30 -21.23
C ILE A 339 -7.15 13.28 -20.24
N MET A 340 -5.86 13.15 -19.95
CA MET A 340 -5.15 14.08 -19.05
C MET A 340 -5.14 15.50 -19.60
N ILE A 341 -4.87 15.68 -20.89
CA ILE A 341 -4.88 16.99 -21.55
C ILE A 341 -6.29 17.60 -21.51
N ASP A 342 -7.30 16.82 -21.88
CA ASP A 342 -8.68 17.30 -21.91
C ASP A 342 -9.17 17.72 -20.52
N TYR A 343 -8.92 16.89 -19.50
CA TYR A 343 -9.39 17.14 -18.14
C TYR A 343 -8.70 18.33 -17.48
N THR A 344 -7.46 18.63 -17.85
CA THR A 344 -6.76 19.83 -17.38
C THR A 344 -7.24 21.08 -18.12
N ASN A 345 -7.47 21.00 -19.44
CA ASN A 345 -8.00 22.12 -20.25
C ASN A 345 -9.38 22.59 -19.77
N ILE A 346 -10.28 21.67 -19.40
CA ILE A 346 -11.62 22.01 -18.90
C ILE A 346 -11.66 22.26 -17.39
N ASN A 347 -10.50 22.33 -16.72
CA ASN A 347 -10.36 22.49 -15.27
C ASN A 347 -11.09 21.41 -14.44
N LYS A 348 -11.28 20.21 -15.01
CA LYS A 348 -11.80 19.04 -14.30
C LYS A 348 -10.76 18.49 -13.32
N ILE A 349 -9.50 18.40 -13.73
CA ILE A 349 -8.36 18.11 -12.85
C ILE A 349 -7.55 19.39 -12.69
N GLN A 350 -7.35 19.82 -11.45
CA GLN A 350 -6.57 21.00 -11.11
C GLN A 350 -5.48 20.63 -10.10
N PHE A 351 -4.25 21.00 -10.42
CA PHE A 351 -3.11 20.87 -9.52
C PHE A 351 -2.95 22.16 -8.72
N ARG A 352 -2.87 22.05 -7.39
CA ARG A 352 -2.76 23.19 -6.49
C ARG A 352 -1.54 23.00 -5.60
N GLU A 353 -0.67 23.99 -5.56
CA GLU A 353 0.42 24.02 -4.61
C GLU A 353 -0.16 24.16 -3.19
N ASN A 354 0.32 23.32 -2.28
CA ASN A 354 -0.14 23.31 -0.90
C ASN A 354 0.96 23.81 0.03
N ASN A 355 0.82 25.03 0.52
CA ASN A 355 1.59 25.47 1.66
C ASN A 355 0.83 25.13 2.94
N LEU A 356 1.07 23.96 3.53
CA LEU A 356 0.43 23.53 4.80
C LEU A 356 0.63 24.49 5.99
N LYS A 357 1.51 25.50 5.83
CA LYS A 357 1.75 26.57 6.82
C LYS A 357 0.87 27.81 6.62
N ASP A 358 0.19 27.95 5.48
CA ASP A 358 -0.70 29.07 5.20
C ASP A 358 -2.17 28.63 5.30
N GLU A 359 -3.01 29.45 5.93
CA GLU A 359 -4.46 29.26 5.91
C GLU A 359 -4.99 29.38 4.47
N PHE A 360 -5.90 28.49 4.08
CA PHE A 360 -6.49 28.52 2.74
C PHE A 360 -7.37 29.76 2.59
N ILE A 361 -6.89 30.75 1.83
CA ILE A 361 -7.73 31.84 1.32
C ILE A 361 -8.63 31.22 0.23
N VAL A 362 -9.88 30.96 0.55
CA VAL A 362 -10.92 30.61 -0.43
C VAL A 362 -11.13 31.82 -1.36
N LYS A 363 -10.30 31.97 -2.40
CA LYS A 363 -10.52 32.94 -3.48
C LYS A 363 -11.58 32.50 -4.49
N ASP A 364 -12.16 31.30 -4.33
CA ASP A 364 -13.08 30.71 -5.33
C ASP A 364 -14.57 31.01 -5.09
N LYS A 365 -14.98 31.70 -4.01
CA LYS A 365 -16.37 32.17 -3.88
C LYS A 365 -16.71 33.31 -4.83
N GLN A 366 -15.75 34.19 -5.16
CA GLN A 366 -16.02 35.36 -6.00
C GLN A 366 -16.08 35.06 -7.51
N LYS A 367 -15.45 33.98 -7.99
CA LYS A 367 -15.53 33.57 -9.40
C LYS A 367 -16.81 32.79 -9.74
N ALA A 368 -17.33 32.00 -8.80
CA ALA A 368 -18.60 31.30 -9.02
C ALA A 368 -19.80 32.26 -9.06
N GLU A 369 -19.76 33.35 -8.26
CA GLU A 369 -20.79 34.39 -8.26
C GLU A 369 -20.68 35.35 -9.44
N GLN A 370 -19.48 35.59 -9.98
CA GLN A 370 -19.33 36.37 -11.22
C GLN A 370 -19.86 35.63 -12.45
N ILE A 371 -19.66 34.31 -12.56
CA ILE A 371 -20.15 33.52 -13.70
C ILE A 371 -21.68 33.36 -13.66
N SER A 372 -22.31 33.31 -12.48
CA SER A 372 -23.78 33.29 -12.38
C SER A 372 -24.42 34.66 -12.67
N SER A 373 -23.69 35.76 -12.48
CA SER A 373 -24.18 37.12 -12.81
C SER A 373 -24.05 37.52 -14.28
N MET A 374 -23.22 36.82 -15.06
CA MET A 374 -22.99 37.10 -16.49
C MET A 374 -23.95 36.35 -17.43
N THR A 375 -24.76 35.42 -16.94
CA THR A 375 -25.71 34.62 -17.75
C THR A 375 -27.16 35.12 -17.65
N ILE A 376 -27.39 36.26 -16.99
CA ILE A 376 -28.69 36.95 -17.00
C ILE A 376 -28.48 38.37 -17.51
N LYS A 377 -28.39 38.50 -18.84
CA LYS A 377 -28.82 39.69 -19.60
C LYS A 377 -28.95 39.37 -21.07
#